data_AF-A0A2D5CVI3-F1
#
_entry.id   AF-A0A2D5CVI3-F1
#
_cell.length_a   1.000
_cell.length_b   1.000
_cell.length_c   1.000
_cell.angle_alpha   90.00
_cell.angle_beta   90.00
_cell.angle_gamma   90.00
#
_symmetry.space_group_name_H-M   'P 1'
#
loop_
_entity.id
_entity.type
_entity.pdbx_description
1 polymer ?
#
loop_
_entity_poly.entity_id
_entity_poly.type
_entity_poly.pdbx_seq_one_letter_code
_entity_poly.pdbx_strand_id
1 'polypeptide(L)'
;MEKDRIIRVNDNLKKEIASSIQNSDLREICGFISINHVETARDLSSAKVFFSTINSDLSNKDLQVFLNENSWKIRKDLSKNLPLKKVPELKFFYDEHIDAVRKIDDLIDKL
;
A
#
# COMPACT_ATOMS: atom_id res chain seq x y z
N MET A 1 20.41 -14.83 4.81
CA MET A 1 19.80 -15.10 6.14
C MET A 1 19.14 -13.88 6.80
N GLU A 2 19.68 -12.66 6.76
CA GLU A 2 18.95 -11.45 7.26
C GLU A 2 17.99 -10.85 6.21
N LYS A 3 18.45 -10.71 4.95
CA LYS A 3 17.62 -10.21 3.82
C LYS A 3 16.36 -11.04 3.61
N ASP A 4 16.48 -12.37 3.71
CA ASP A 4 15.36 -13.30 3.50
C ASP A 4 14.26 -13.19 4.57
N ARG A 5 14.59 -12.66 5.76
CA ARG A 5 13.61 -12.38 6.81
C ARG A 5 12.80 -11.13 6.48
N ILE A 6 13.49 -10.05 6.08
CA ILE A 6 12.82 -8.79 5.72
C ILE A 6 11.95 -8.98 4.48
N ILE A 7 12.42 -9.73 3.48
CA ILE A 7 11.63 -10.03 2.28
C ILE A 7 10.31 -10.72 2.66
N ARG A 8 10.36 -11.75 3.51
CA ARG A 8 9.15 -12.42 4.01
C ARG A 8 8.23 -11.49 4.81
N VAL A 9 8.80 -10.59 5.61
CA VAL A 9 8.01 -9.59 6.34
C VAL A 9 7.33 -8.62 5.38
N ASN A 10 8.03 -8.14 4.35
CA ASN A 10 7.46 -7.26 3.33
C ASN A 10 6.32 -7.94 2.58
N ASP A 11 6.48 -9.20 2.19
CA ASP A 11 5.44 -9.96 1.48
C ASP A 11 4.20 -10.20 2.34
N ASN A 12 4.40 -10.51 3.62
CA ASN A 12 3.29 -10.66 4.57
C ASN A 12 2.58 -9.32 4.81
N LEU A 13 3.34 -8.25 5.07
CA LEU A 13 2.76 -6.90 5.23
C LEU A 13 1.98 -6.47 3.99
N LYS A 14 2.50 -6.73 2.79
CA LYS A 14 1.83 -6.41 1.53
C LYS A 14 0.42 -7.03 1.46
N LYS A 15 0.29 -8.32 1.75
CA LYS A 15 -0.99 -9.04 1.71
C LYS A 15 -1.93 -8.58 2.81
N GLU A 16 -1.41 -8.45 4.03
CA GLU A 16 -2.21 -8.10 5.20
C GLU A 16 -2.69 -6.65 5.15
N ILE A 17 -1.87 -5.70 4.67
CA ILE A 17 -2.29 -4.30 4.49
C ILE A 17 -3.42 -4.21 3.46
N ALA A 18 -3.29 -4.90 2.32
CA ALA A 18 -4.32 -4.93 1.29
C ALA A 18 -5.64 -5.48 1.85
N SER A 19 -5.56 -6.63 2.55
CA SER A 19 -6.71 -7.26 3.21
C SER A 19 -7.35 -6.35 4.27
N SER A 20 -6.53 -5.72 5.10
CA SER A 20 -6.98 -4.82 6.16
C SER A 20 -7.76 -3.63 5.62
N ILE A 21 -7.25 -2.99 4.56
CA ILE A 21 -7.95 -1.85 3.94
C ILE A 21 -9.24 -2.33 3.27
N GLN A 22 -9.19 -3.43 2.51
CA GLN A 22 -10.34 -3.98 1.80
C GLN A 22 -11.48 -4.43 2.73
N ASN A 23 -11.15 -4.96 3.92
CA ASN A 23 -12.12 -5.44 4.90
C ASN A 23 -12.55 -4.34 5.90
N SER A 24 -12.04 -3.12 5.74
CA SER A 24 -12.37 -1.98 6.60
C SER A 24 -13.31 -1.00 5.90
N ASP A 25 -13.89 -0.10 6.70
CA ASP A 25 -14.70 1.02 6.22
C ASP A 25 -13.92 1.98 5.29
N LEU A 26 -12.58 1.87 5.25
CA LEU A 26 -11.74 2.65 4.33
C LEU A 26 -11.97 2.28 2.86
N ARG A 27 -12.51 1.07 2.57
CA ARG A 27 -12.75 0.59 1.21
C ARG A 27 -13.67 1.51 0.40
N GLU A 28 -14.69 2.09 1.03
CA GLU A 28 -15.64 2.98 0.34
C GLU A 28 -14.93 4.19 -0.27
N ILE A 29 -13.95 4.75 0.45
CA ILE A 29 -13.20 5.93 0.03
C ILE A 29 -12.02 5.54 -0.88
N CYS A 30 -11.34 4.44 -0.55
CA CYS A 30 -10.12 4.04 -1.24
C CYS A 30 -10.37 3.33 -2.58
N GLY A 31 -11.58 2.82 -2.81
CA GLY A 31 -11.89 1.99 -3.97
C GLY A 31 -11.15 0.65 -3.93
N PHE A 32 -10.81 0.13 -5.10
CA PHE A 32 -10.01 -1.10 -5.20
C PHE A 32 -8.52 -0.78 -5.08
N ILE A 33 -7.98 -0.95 -3.87
CA ILE A 33 -6.56 -0.67 -3.60
C ILE A 33 -5.68 -1.88 -3.89
N SER A 34 -4.54 -1.65 -4.53
CA SER A 34 -3.48 -2.64 -4.74
C SER A 34 -2.21 -2.16 -4.07
N ILE A 35 -1.60 -2.99 -3.23
CA ILE A 35 -0.27 -2.71 -2.68
C ILE A 35 0.75 -3.30 -3.65
N ASN A 36 1.64 -2.47 -4.21
CA ASN A 36 2.64 -2.89 -5.18
C ASN A 36 3.91 -3.36 -4.48
N HIS A 37 4.41 -2.54 -3.56
CA HIS A 37 5.68 -2.76 -2.89
C HIS A 37 5.62 -2.29 -1.43
N VAL A 38 6.34 -2.99 -0.56
CA VAL A 38 6.52 -2.61 0.84
C VAL A 38 8.00 -2.66 1.16
N GLU A 39 8.54 -1.54 1.64
CA GLU A 39 9.92 -1.42 2.10
C GLU A 39 9.93 -1.21 3.61
N THR A 40 10.26 -2.26 4.36
CA THR A 40 10.37 -2.19 5.83
C THR A 40 11.82 -1.92 6.25
N ALA A 41 11.98 -1.01 7.22
CA ALA A 41 13.26 -0.77 7.88
C ALA A 41 13.78 -2.02 8.60
N ARG A 42 15.10 -2.19 8.68
CA ARG A 42 15.72 -3.40 9.24
C ARG A 42 15.37 -3.65 10.71
N ASP A 43 15.10 -2.57 11.44
CA ASP A 43 14.72 -2.55 12.85
C ASP A 43 13.20 -2.60 13.08
N LEU A 44 12.40 -2.76 12.01
CA LEU A 44 10.93 -2.73 12.05
C LEU A 44 10.37 -1.44 12.66
N SER A 45 11.10 -0.32 12.58
CA SER A 45 10.63 0.99 13.05
C SER A 45 9.55 1.56 12.13
N SER A 46 9.81 1.55 10.83
CA SER A 46 8.94 2.11 9.79
C SER A 46 8.83 1.20 8.56
N ALA A 47 7.71 1.27 7.86
CA ALA A 47 7.49 0.62 6.58
C ALA A 47 6.89 1.62 5.58
N LYS A 48 7.52 1.73 4.41
CA LYS A 48 6.98 2.49 3.28
C LYS A 48 6.12 1.55 2.44
N VAL A 49 4.91 1.97 2.15
CA VAL A 49 3.90 1.18 1.45
C VAL A 49 3.56 1.91 0.16
N PHE A 50 3.92 1.32 -0.97
CA PHE A 50 3.60 1.83 -2.29
C PHE A 50 2.31 1.18 -2.77
N PHE A 51 1.33 2.00 -3.13
CA PHE A 51 0.02 1.52 -3.52
C PHE A 51 -0.46 2.21 -4.81
N SER A 52 -1.38 1.54 -5.49
CA SER A 52 -2.19 2.07 -6.58
C SER A 52 -3.67 1.83 -6.27
N THR A 53 -4.55 2.60 -6.89
CA THR A 53 -6.00 2.45 -6.73
C THR A 53 -6.70 2.44 -8.07
N ILE A 54 -7.82 1.73 -8.14
CA ILE A 54 -8.75 1.73 -9.25
C ILE A 54 -10.12 2.14 -8.69
N ASN A 55 -10.75 3.13 -9.33
CA ASN A 55 -12.05 3.69 -8.93
C ASN A 55 -12.07 4.28 -7.51
N SER A 56 -11.08 5.10 -7.14
CA SER A 56 -11.16 5.90 -5.93
C SER A 56 -12.03 7.15 -6.13
N ASP A 57 -12.76 7.54 -5.07
CA ASP A 57 -13.53 8.79 -5.05
C ASP A 57 -12.63 10.03 -4.89
N LEU A 58 -11.44 9.83 -4.31
CA LEU A 58 -10.45 10.89 -4.08
C LEU A 58 -9.36 10.90 -5.15
N SER A 59 -8.73 12.07 -5.31
CA SER A 59 -7.49 12.18 -6.08
C SER A 59 -6.37 11.36 -5.41
N ASN A 60 -5.39 10.91 -6.19
CA ASN A 60 -4.27 10.10 -5.69
C ASN A 60 -3.53 10.76 -4.50
N LYS A 61 -3.40 12.10 -4.52
CA LYS A 61 -2.76 12.87 -3.44
C LYS A 61 -3.62 12.90 -2.18
N ASP A 62 -4.91 13.17 -2.32
CA ASP A 62 -5.82 13.24 -1.17
C ASP A 62 -6.00 11.86 -0.53
N LEU A 63 -6.05 10.81 -1.35
CA LEU A 63 -6.12 9.43 -0.88
C LEU A 63 -4.85 9.02 -0.15
N GLN A 64 -3.67 9.44 -0.61
CA GLN A 64 -2.43 9.25 0.12
C GLN A 64 -2.46 9.94 1.49
N VAL A 65 -2.95 11.18 1.58
CA VAL A 65 -3.10 11.90 2.85
C VAL A 65 -4.07 11.15 3.77
N PHE A 66 -5.24 10.79 3.25
CA PHE A 66 -6.28 10.05 3.97
C PHE A 66 -5.76 8.72 4.56
N LEU A 67 -5.02 7.93 3.77
CA LEU A 67 -4.42 6.67 4.23
C LEU A 67 -3.34 6.90 5.29
N ASN A 68 -2.55 7.97 5.17
CA ASN A 68 -1.53 8.31 6.16
C ASN A 68 -2.17 8.76 7.49
N GLU A 69 -3.25 9.54 7.46
CA GLU A 69 -4.02 9.93 8.65
C GLU A 69 -4.71 8.73 9.32
N ASN A 70 -5.17 7.76 8.53
CA ASN A 70 -5.82 6.54 9.03
C ASN A 70 -4.86 5.36 9.21
N SER A 71 -3.56 5.57 9.03
CA SER A 71 -2.53 4.52 9.08
C SER A 71 -2.53 3.77 10.43
N TRP A 72 -2.90 4.45 11.51
CA TRP A 72 -3.02 3.85 12.84
C TRP A 72 -4.12 2.78 12.93
N LYS A 73 -5.24 2.94 12.20
CA LYS A 73 -6.34 1.96 12.18
C LYS A 73 -5.88 0.67 11.51
N ILE A 74 -5.23 0.82 10.36
CA ILE A 74 -4.64 -0.29 9.59
C ILE A 74 -3.59 -0.99 10.46
N ARG A 75 -2.70 -0.23 11.10
CA ARG A 75 -1.71 -0.78 12.04
C ARG A 75 -2.35 -1.56 13.19
N LYS A 76 -3.46 -1.06 13.77
CA LYS A 76 -4.18 -1.72 14.85
C LYS A 76 -4.77 -3.05 14.39
N ASP A 77 -5.33 -3.10 13.20
CA ASP A 77 -5.87 -4.33 12.62
C ASP A 77 -4.76 -5.34 12.32
N LEU A 78 -3.67 -4.91 11.68
CA LEU A 78 -2.48 -5.73 11.44
C LEU A 78 -1.90 -6.32 12.72
N SER A 79 -1.93 -5.57 13.84
CA SER A 79 -1.41 -6.06 15.11
C SER A 79 -2.19 -7.23 15.70
N LYS A 80 -3.44 -7.45 15.25
CA LYS A 80 -4.26 -8.60 15.64
C LYS A 80 -4.00 -9.81 14.75
N ASN A 81 -3.74 -9.56 13.47
CA ASN A 81 -3.66 -10.61 12.44
C ASN A 81 -2.23 -11.13 12.23
N LEU A 82 -1.21 -10.32 12.53
CA LEU A 82 0.20 -10.69 12.38
C LEU A 82 0.83 -11.04 13.74
N PRO A 83 1.55 -12.18 13.85
CA PRO A 83 2.34 -12.52 15.03
C PRO A 83 3.67 -11.72 15.05
N LEU A 84 3.58 -10.40 14.94
CA LEU A 84 4.73 -9.49 14.99
C LEU A 84 4.88 -8.90 16.40
N LYS A 85 6.10 -8.92 16.92
CA LYS A 85 6.42 -8.26 18.21
C LYS A 85 6.15 -6.75 18.17
N LYS A 86 6.35 -6.14 17.00
CA LYS A 86 6.10 -4.72 16.73
C LYS A 86 5.65 -4.57 15.28
N VAL A 87 4.47 -4.01 15.08
CA VAL A 87 4.06 -3.55 13.75
C VAL A 87 4.80 -2.23 13.47
N PRO A 88 5.47 -2.08 12.31
CA PRO A 88 6.14 -0.83 11.97
C PRO A 88 5.15 0.33 11.78
N GLU A 89 5.64 1.56 11.81
CA GLU A 89 4.84 2.71 11.38
C GLU A 89 4.67 2.68 9.86
N LEU A 90 3.42 2.70 9.39
CA LEU A 90 3.10 2.64 7.98
C LEU A 90 3.08 4.05 7.40
N LYS A 91 3.83 4.27 6.31
CA LYS A 91 3.72 5.47 5.48
C LYS A 91 3.35 5.09 4.07
N PHE A 92 2.23 5.60 3.60
CA PHE A 92 1.67 5.33 2.29
C PHE A 92 2.19 6.33 1.26
N PHE A 93 2.57 5.81 0.09
CA PHE A 93 3.04 6.56 -1.06
C PHE A 93 2.29 6.06 -2.29
N TYR A 94 1.71 6.98 -3.05
CA TYR A 94 1.13 6.62 -4.34
C TYR A 94 2.24 6.27 -5.33
N ASP A 95 2.06 5.17 -6.05
CA ASP A 95 2.97 4.72 -7.09
C ASP A 95 2.67 5.45 -8.42
N GLU A 96 3.31 6.60 -8.64
CA GLU A 96 3.16 7.41 -9.86
C GLU A 96 3.61 6.67 -11.14
N HIS A 97 4.30 5.53 -11.03
CA HIS A 97 4.88 4.83 -12.17
C HIS A 97 3.88 4.05 -13.03
N ILE A 98 2.59 3.96 -12.65
CA ILE A 98 1.56 3.25 -13.44
C ILE A 98 0.75 4.18 -14.36
N ASP A 99 0.70 5.48 -14.10
CA ASP A 99 -0.12 6.42 -14.92
C ASP A 99 0.53 6.79 -16.27
N ALA A 100 1.78 6.37 -16.52
CA ALA A 100 2.49 6.65 -17.76
C ALA A 100 2.18 5.68 -18.92
N VAL A 101 1.50 4.54 -18.67
CA VAL A 101 1.31 3.49 -19.69
C VAL A 101 0.04 3.69 -20.52
N ARG A 102 -0.97 4.43 -20.04
CA ARG A 102 -2.23 4.66 -20.78
C ARG A 102 -2.16 5.74 -21.87
N LYS A 103 -1.00 6.34 -22.12
CA LYS A 103 -0.81 7.36 -23.18
C LYS A 103 -0.04 6.85 -24.41
N ILE A 104 0.33 5.57 -24.46
CA ILE A 104 1.11 5.02 -25.59
C ILE A 104 0.21 4.29 -26.60
N ASP A 105 -1.06 4.01 -26.28
CA ASP A 105 -1.97 3.36 -27.23
C ASP A 105 -2.50 4.30 -28.34
N ASP A 106 -2.41 5.63 -28.17
CA ASP A 106 -2.85 6.60 -29.19
C ASP A 106 -1.80 6.90 -30.29
N LEU A 107 -0.58 6.34 -30.20
CA LEU A 107 0.51 6.63 -31.14
C LEU A 107 0.84 5.49 -32.10
N ILE A 108 0.18 4.33 -31.96
CA ILE A 108 0.39 3.17 -32.85
C ILE A 108 -0.61 3.12 -34.01
N ASP A 109 -1.72 3.89 -33.95
CA ASP A 109 -2.77 3.89 -34.98
C ASP A 109 -2.47 4.82 -36.18
N LYS A 110 -1.18 5.13 -36.43
CA LYS A 110 -0.75 6.04 -37.51
C LYS A 110 0.45 5.56 -38.30
N LEU A 111 0.55 4.25 -38.53
CA LEU A 111 1.45 3.64 -39.51
C LEU A 111 0.69 2.71 -40.44
#